data_AF-A0A959SZW5-F1
#
_entry.id   AF-A0A959SZW5-F1
#
_cell.length_a   1.000
_cell.length_b   1.000
_cell.length_c   1.000
_cell.angle_alpha   90.00
_cell.angle_beta   90.00
_cell.angle_gamma   90.00
#
_symmetry.space_group_name_H-M   'P 1'
#
loop_
_entity.id
_entity.type
_entity.pdbx_description
1 polymer ?
#
loop_
_entity_poly.entity_id
_entity_poly.type
_entity_poly.pdbx_seq_one_letter_code
_entity_poly.pdbx_strand_id
1 'polypeptide(L)'
;ISDENATEESLKSLDGNSSPAVLHIASHGFFFPDPKDKKPLNSQQTFKQSTNPLLRSGLFFAGAFYTWTKNKNVSGLEDGIATAYEIANMYLPNTKLCVLSACETGLGDLYGSEGVLGLQRAFRIAGVKNLVMSLWKVPDTETAEFMALFYDHIFKQQTIADSFQAAQSTMKNKYRNDPYKWAAFILVR
;
A
#
# COMPACT_ATOMS: atom_id res chain seq x y z
N ILE A 1 -5.22 6.99 7.46
CA ILE A 1 -5.51 5.82 8.32
C ILE A 1 -4.19 5.45 9.00
N SER A 2 -4.08 5.55 10.33
CA SER A 2 -2.84 5.29 11.09
C SER A 2 -3.10 4.58 12.43
N ASP A 3 -2.07 3.90 12.94
CA ASP A 3 -2.00 3.32 14.29
C ASP A 3 -3.12 2.31 14.60
N GLU A 4 -3.70 2.37 15.80
CA GLU A 4 -4.76 1.46 16.27
C GLU A 4 -6.07 1.57 15.46
N ASN A 5 -6.29 2.70 14.79
CA ASN A 5 -7.43 2.93 13.90
C ASN A 5 -7.14 2.51 12.46
N ALA A 6 -5.93 2.03 12.17
CA ALA A 6 -5.63 1.40 10.90
C ALA A 6 -6.16 -0.02 10.86
N THR A 7 -7.48 -0.17 10.90
CA THR A 7 -8.15 -1.47 10.76
C THR A 7 -8.58 -1.70 9.32
N GLU A 8 -8.73 -2.97 8.96
CA GLU A 8 -9.22 -3.36 7.65
C GLU A 8 -10.66 -2.88 7.42
N GLU A 9 -11.50 -2.93 8.46
CA GLU A 9 -12.86 -2.42 8.47
C GLU A 9 -12.90 -0.92 8.14
N SER A 10 -11.97 -0.13 8.69
CA SER A 10 -11.89 1.30 8.39
C SER A 10 -11.61 1.55 6.91
N LEU A 11 -10.74 0.73 6.30
CA LEU A 11 -10.49 0.81 4.86
C LEU A 11 -11.72 0.38 4.06
N LYS A 12 -12.27 -0.81 4.36
CA LYS A 12 -13.41 -1.41 3.63
C LYS A 12 -14.73 -0.62 3.79
N SER A 13 -14.86 0.20 4.83
CA SER A 13 -16.00 1.11 5.02
C SER A 13 -16.04 2.26 4.01
N LEU A 14 -14.94 2.52 3.30
CA LEU A 14 -14.87 3.57 2.29
C LEU A 14 -15.63 3.16 1.03
N ASP A 15 -16.48 4.07 0.55
CA ASP A 15 -17.34 3.87 -0.62
C ASP A 15 -17.49 5.16 -1.46
N GLY A 16 -18.45 5.15 -2.39
CA GLY A 16 -18.72 6.30 -3.26
C GLY A 16 -19.13 7.58 -2.53
N ASN A 17 -19.63 7.50 -1.30
CA ASN A 17 -20.08 8.66 -0.51
C ASN A 17 -19.06 9.09 0.55
N SER A 18 -18.22 8.16 1.00
CA SER A 18 -17.28 8.34 2.12
C SER A 18 -15.80 8.36 1.68
N SER A 19 -15.49 8.01 0.43
CA SER A 19 -14.11 8.02 -0.07
C SER A 19 -13.50 9.43 -0.01
N PRO A 20 -12.36 9.61 0.70
CA PRO A 20 -11.74 10.92 0.84
C PRO A 20 -11.00 11.32 -0.44
N ALA A 21 -10.81 12.63 -0.65
CA ALA A 21 -10.01 13.13 -1.77
C ALA A 21 -8.54 12.70 -1.70
N VAL A 22 -8.00 12.57 -0.50
CA VAL A 22 -6.65 12.09 -0.20
C VAL A 22 -6.75 10.93 0.79
N LEU A 23 -6.22 9.78 0.42
CA LEU A 23 -6.12 8.58 1.24
C LEU A 23 -4.65 8.29 1.53
N HIS A 24 -4.20 8.46 2.78
CA HIS A 24 -2.87 8.02 3.22
C HIS A 24 -3.00 6.72 4.00
N ILE A 25 -2.32 5.68 3.54
CA ILE A 25 -2.18 4.39 4.22
C ILE A 25 -0.72 4.15 4.56
N ALA A 26 -0.42 4.19 5.86
CA ALA A 26 0.88 3.84 6.42
C ALA A 26 0.73 2.48 7.12
N SER A 27 1.12 1.41 6.43
CA SER A 27 1.02 0.05 6.97
C SER A 27 2.12 -0.87 6.42
N HIS A 28 1.99 -2.19 6.51
CA HIS A 28 2.92 -3.14 5.88
C HIS A 28 2.24 -3.87 4.73
N GLY A 29 2.89 -3.92 3.56
CA GLY A 29 2.47 -4.74 2.44
C GLY A 29 3.08 -6.14 2.47
N PHE A 30 2.40 -7.10 1.85
CA PHE A 30 2.97 -8.42 1.57
C PHE A 30 2.80 -8.80 0.10
N PHE A 31 3.66 -9.70 -0.36
CA PHE A 31 3.58 -10.34 -1.66
C PHE A 31 4.11 -11.76 -1.60
N PHE A 32 3.48 -12.67 -2.35
CA PHE A 32 3.95 -14.04 -2.55
C PHE A 32 4.29 -14.29 -4.02
N PRO A 33 5.48 -14.82 -4.33
CA PRO A 33 5.87 -15.17 -5.71
C PRO A 33 4.98 -16.29 -6.26
N ASP A 34 5.09 -16.56 -7.56
CA ASP A 34 4.29 -17.63 -8.18
C ASP A 34 4.55 -18.97 -7.48
N PRO A 35 3.49 -19.72 -7.11
CA PRO A 35 3.65 -20.98 -6.42
C PRO A 35 4.33 -22.00 -7.35
N LYS A 36 5.52 -22.46 -6.95
CA LYS A 36 6.31 -23.45 -7.71
C LYS A 36 5.66 -24.84 -7.73
N ASP A 37 4.87 -25.17 -6.70
CA ASP A 37 4.12 -26.42 -6.57
C ASP A 37 2.61 -26.16 -6.44
N LYS A 38 1.81 -26.69 -7.38
CA LYS A 38 0.33 -26.70 -7.30
C LYS A 38 -0.13 -27.84 -6.39
N LYS A 39 0.05 -27.71 -5.07
CA LYS A 39 -0.49 -28.67 -4.09
C LYS A 39 -1.99 -28.41 -3.86
N PRO A 40 -2.80 -29.45 -3.56
CA PRO A 40 -4.22 -29.28 -3.32
C PRO A 40 -4.46 -28.32 -2.15
N LEU A 41 -5.44 -27.42 -2.32
CA LEU A 41 -5.75 -26.34 -1.38
C LEU A 41 -6.18 -26.90 -0.02
N ASN A 42 -5.37 -26.65 1.00
CA ASN A 42 -5.85 -26.61 2.38
C ASN A 42 -6.25 -25.15 2.68
N SER A 43 -7.37 -24.96 3.37
CA SER A 43 -8.07 -23.67 3.60
C SER A 43 -7.22 -22.52 4.19
N GLN A 44 -5.99 -22.80 4.63
CA GLN A 44 -5.05 -21.85 5.24
C GLN A 44 -3.93 -21.39 4.29
N GLN A 45 -3.71 -22.07 3.16
CA GLN A 45 -2.69 -21.71 2.15
C GLN A 45 -3.27 -20.96 0.94
N THR A 46 -4.56 -20.61 1.01
CA THR A 46 -5.37 -20.06 -0.08
C THR A 46 -4.74 -18.82 -0.71
N PHE A 47 -4.13 -17.93 0.09
CA PHE A 47 -3.47 -16.73 -0.43
C PHE A 47 -2.12 -17.03 -1.10
N LYS A 48 -1.23 -17.78 -0.43
CA LYS A 48 0.14 -18.07 -0.94
C LYS A 48 0.16 -18.96 -2.19
N GLN A 49 -0.84 -19.82 -2.35
CA GLN A 49 -0.94 -20.78 -3.47
C GLN A 49 -1.99 -20.39 -4.51
N SER A 50 -2.64 -19.23 -4.35
CA SER A 50 -3.60 -18.74 -5.33
C SER A 50 -2.92 -18.50 -6.67
N THR A 51 -3.55 -18.96 -7.74
CA THR A 51 -3.17 -18.60 -9.10
C THR A 51 -3.53 -17.16 -9.44
N ASN A 52 -4.38 -16.50 -8.64
CA ASN A 52 -4.73 -15.09 -8.81
C ASN A 52 -3.69 -14.19 -8.13
N PRO A 53 -2.93 -13.38 -8.89
CA PRO A 53 -1.93 -12.47 -8.32
C PRO A 53 -2.50 -11.45 -7.33
N LEU A 54 -3.78 -11.08 -7.47
CA LEU A 54 -4.45 -10.12 -6.57
C LEU A 54 -4.72 -10.70 -5.17
N LEU A 55 -4.79 -12.02 -5.03
CA LEU A 55 -4.90 -12.67 -3.71
C LEU A 55 -3.53 -12.91 -3.07
N ARG A 56 -2.45 -12.74 -3.85
CA ARG A 56 -1.06 -12.94 -3.41
C ARG A 56 -0.38 -11.64 -2.95
N SER A 57 -1.05 -10.50 -3.07
CA SER A 57 -0.58 -9.23 -2.51
C SER A 57 -1.68 -8.56 -1.70
N GLY A 58 -1.27 -7.73 -0.75
CA GLY A 58 -2.19 -7.03 0.13
C GLY A 58 -1.48 -6.14 1.14
N LEU A 59 -2.26 -5.56 2.03
CA LEU A 59 -1.84 -4.73 3.13
C LEU A 59 -2.27 -5.39 4.44
N PHE A 60 -1.35 -5.51 5.38
CA PHE A 60 -1.67 -5.79 6.77
C PHE A 60 -2.27 -4.54 7.41
N PHE A 61 -3.12 -4.72 8.40
CA PHE A 61 -3.73 -3.67 9.22
C PHE A 61 -3.61 -4.05 10.70
N ALA A 62 -3.95 -3.12 11.60
CA ALA A 62 -4.08 -3.39 13.02
C ALA A 62 -4.99 -4.61 13.23
N GLY A 63 -4.52 -5.59 14.00
CA GLY A 63 -5.20 -6.89 14.20
C GLY A 63 -4.65 -8.05 13.36
N ALA A 64 -3.94 -7.78 12.25
CA ALA A 64 -3.39 -8.80 11.36
C ALA A 64 -2.46 -9.81 12.05
N PHE A 65 -1.70 -9.35 13.05
CA PHE A 65 -0.80 -10.24 13.80
C PHE A 65 -1.56 -11.37 14.51
N TYR A 66 -2.78 -11.11 14.98
CA TYR A 66 -3.56 -12.09 15.73
C TYR A 66 -4.09 -13.20 14.83
N THR A 67 -4.57 -12.87 13.63
CA THR A 67 -5.03 -13.83 12.62
C THR A 67 -3.87 -14.58 11.96
N TRP A 68 -2.80 -13.87 11.59
CA TRP A 68 -1.60 -14.41 10.94
C TRP A 68 -0.85 -15.44 11.80
N THR A 69 -0.78 -15.22 13.12
CA THR A 69 -0.02 -16.11 14.03
C THR A 69 -0.86 -17.13 14.78
N LYS A 70 -2.13 -16.82 15.11
CA LYS A 70 -2.98 -17.71 15.92
C LYS A 70 -4.00 -18.50 15.14
N ASN A 71 -4.09 -18.33 13.81
CA ASN A 71 -4.91 -19.17 12.93
C ASN A 71 -6.39 -19.22 13.37
N LYS A 72 -6.87 -18.12 13.96
CA LYS A 72 -8.24 -17.95 14.46
C LYS A 72 -8.88 -16.78 13.74
N ASN A 73 -9.76 -17.08 12.79
CA ASN A 73 -10.76 -16.12 12.34
C ASN A 73 -11.74 -15.92 13.50
N VAL A 74 -11.80 -14.70 14.02
CA VAL A 74 -12.83 -14.34 14.99
C VAL A 74 -14.10 -14.06 14.19
N SER A 75 -15.15 -14.85 14.40
CA SER A 75 -16.43 -14.65 13.71
C SER A 75 -16.93 -13.21 13.93
N GLY A 76 -17.09 -12.45 12.83
CA GLY A 76 -17.60 -11.08 12.85
C GLY A 76 -16.54 -9.96 12.84
N LEU A 77 -15.24 -10.30 12.78
CA LEU A 77 -14.15 -9.33 12.56
C LEU A 77 -13.41 -9.69 11.28
N GLU A 78 -12.95 -8.69 10.54
CA GLU A 78 -12.09 -8.90 9.39
C GLU A 78 -10.73 -9.44 9.85
N ASP A 79 -9.99 -10.09 8.95
CA ASP A 79 -8.76 -10.79 9.34
C ASP A 79 -7.56 -9.85 9.49
N GLY A 80 -7.75 -8.55 9.27
CA GLY A 80 -6.72 -7.52 9.32
C GLY A 80 -5.86 -7.51 8.05
N ILE A 81 -6.27 -8.18 6.97
CA ILE A 81 -5.52 -8.35 5.74
C ILE A 81 -6.36 -7.89 4.55
N ALA A 82 -6.16 -6.67 4.08
CA ALA A 82 -6.78 -6.23 2.83
C ALA A 82 -5.98 -6.72 1.62
N THR A 83 -6.47 -7.75 0.94
CA THR A 83 -5.86 -8.23 -0.30
C THR A 83 -6.06 -7.23 -1.45
N ALA A 84 -5.18 -7.28 -2.45
CA ALA A 84 -5.36 -6.50 -3.68
C ALA A 84 -6.67 -6.90 -4.41
N TYR A 85 -7.17 -8.12 -4.22
CA TYR A 85 -8.47 -8.53 -4.74
C TYR A 85 -9.63 -7.79 -4.07
N GLU A 86 -9.60 -7.65 -2.74
CA GLU A 86 -10.62 -6.92 -2.00
C GLU A 86 -10.55 -5.42 -2.30
N ILE A 87 -9.33 -4.86 -2.33
CA ILE A 87 -9.11 -3.46 -2.71
C ILE A 87 -9.65 -3.20 -4.13
N ALA A 88 -9.43 -4.11 -5.09
CA ALA A 88 -9.94 -3.96 -6.45
C ALA A 88 -11.48 -3.94 -6.53
N ASN A 89 -12.17 -4.54 -5.55
CA ASN A 89 -13.63 -4.55 -5.47
C ASN A 89 -14.20 -3.36 -4.67
N MET A 90 -13.35 -2.51 -4.10
CA MET A 90 -13.78 -1.26 -3.48
C MET A 90 -14.23 -0.24 -4.52
N TYR A 91 -15.00 0.75 -4.08
CA TYR A 91 -15.45 1.86 -4.91
C TYR A 91 -15.01 3.20 -4.31
N LEU A 92 -13.90 3.74 -4.82
CA LEU A 92 -13.21 4.94 -4.35
C LEU A 92 -13.18 6.07 -5.41
N PRO A 93 -14.32 6.45 -6.02
CA PRO A 93 -14.35 7.39 -7.15
C PRO A 93 -13.89 8.81 -6.80
N ASN A 94 -13.98 9.20 -5.53
CA ASN A 94 -13.62 10.54 -5.07
C ASN A 94 -12.14 10.64 -4.68
N THR A 95 -11.43 9.51 -4.57
CA THR A 95 -10.02 9.47 -4.16
C THR A 95 -9.11 9.91 -5.30
N LYS A 96 -8.70 11.19 -5.25
CA LYS A 96 -7.80 11.80 -6.22
C LYS A 96 -6.36 11.36 -6.02
N LEU A 97 -5.97 11.09 -4.77
CA LEU A 97 -4.63 10.69 -4.38
C LEU A 97 -4.71 9.58 -3.32
N CYS A 98 -4.03 8.46 -3.58
CA CYS A 98 -3.71 7.45 -2.57
C CYS A 98 -2.19 7.44 -2.35
N VAL A 99 -1.76 7.51 -1.09
CA VAL A 99 -0.36 7.41 -0.69
C VAL A 99 -0.19 6.11 0.10
N LEU A 100 0.63 5.20 -0.42
CA LEU A 100 1.00 3.96 0.23
C LEU A 100 2.43 4.11 0.75
N SER A 101 2.59 4.42 2.03
CA SER A 101 3.91 4.40 2.69
C SER A 101 4.23 3.00 3.22
N ALA A 102 3.76 1.95 2.54
CA ALA A 102 3.59 0.62 3.10
C ALA A 102 4.71 -0.42 2.82
N CYS A 103 5.87 0.00 2.37
CA CYS A 103 6.89 -0.92 1.83
C CYS A 103 7.92 -1.38 2.86
N GLU A 104 7.46 -1.93 3.98
CA GLU A 104 8.31 -2.76 4.84
C GLU A 104 8.15 -4.24 4.48
N THR A 105 9.13 -4.80 3.79
CA THR A 105 9.18 -6.24 3.49
C THR A 105 9.96 -6.94 4.60
N GLY A 106 9.24 -7.65 5.47
CA GLY A 106 9.82 -8.25 6.67
C GLY A 106 9.73 -9.76 6.81
N LEU A 107 9.15 -10.53 5.88
CA LEU A 107 8.96 -11.99 6.08
C LEU A 107 8.92 -12.88 4.82
N GLY A 108 9.28 -12.39 3.63
CA GLY A 108 9.34 -13.21 2.42
C GLY A 108 10.15 -12.54 1.33
N ASP A 109 11.00 -13.34 0.67
CA ASP A 109 12.02 -12.89 -0.26
C ASP A 109 11.57 -11.78 -1.22
N LEU A 110 12.35 -10.70 -1.23
CA LEU A 110 12.33 -9.60 -2.20
C LEU A 110 12.74 -10.10 -3.59
N TYR A 111 11.90 -10.90 -4.23
CA TYR A 111 11.94 -11.13 -5.66
C TYR A 111 10.59 -10.78 -6.26
N GLY A 112 10.48 -9.55 -6.78
CA GLY A 112 9.44 -9.22 -7.75
C GLY A 112 8.78 -7.88 -7.52
N SER A 113 9.05 -6.95 -8.43
CA SER A 113 8.22 -5.79 -8.75
C SER A 113 6.74 -6.11 -9.03
N GLU A 114 6.36 -7.40 -9.11
CA GLU A 114 5.00 -7.86 -9.35
C GLU A 114 4.02 -7.59 -8.19
N GLY A 115 4.47 -7.61 -6.94
CA GLY A 115 3.59 -7.30 -5.79
C GLY A 115 3.11 -5.85 -5.79
N VAL A 116 4.02 -4.93 -6.11
CA VAL A 116 3.73 -3.49 -6.30
C VAL A 116 2.73 -3.30 -7.44
N LEU A 117 2.87 -4.06 -8.53
CA LEU A 117 1.91 -4.03 -9.64
C LEU A 117 0.51 -4.52 -9.23
N GLY A 118 0.40 -5.49 -8.32
CA GLY A 118 -0.89 -5.99 -7.83
C GLY A 118 -1.68 -4.91 -7.07
N LEU A 119 -1.06 -4.27 -6.07
CA LEU A 119 -1.70 -3.20 -5.29
C LEU A 119 -1.96 -1.96 -6.15
N GLN A 120 -1.01 -1.59 -7.01
CA GLN A 120 -1.20 -0.50 -7.98
C GLN A 120 -2.44 -0.74 -8.84
N ARG A 121 -2.58 -1.94 -9.42
CA ARG A 121 -3.75 -2.29 -10.25
C ARG A 121 -5.04 -2.27 -9.43
N ALA A 122 -5.03 -2.80 -8.22
CA ALA A 122 -6.20 -2.85 -7.36
C ALA A 122 -6.77 -1.46 -7.07
N PHE A 123 -5.94 -0.53 -6.58
CA PHE A 123 -6.40 0.84 -6.32
C PHE A 123 -6.84 1.57 -7.58
N ARG A 124 -6.22 1.28 -8.74
CA ARG A 124 -6.66 1.84 -10.02
C ARG A 124 -8.05 1.34 -10.41
N ILE A 125 -8.30 0.04 -10.28
CA ILE A 125 -9.62 -0.56 -10.52
C ILE A 125 -10.66 0.04 -9.56
N ALA A 126 -10.27 0.26 -8.30
CA ALA A 126 -11.13 0.89 -7.29
C ALA A 126 -11.49 2.36 -7.60
N GLY A 127 -10.85 2.99 -8.60
CA GLY A 127 -11.15 4.37 -9.04
C GLY A 127 -10.16 5.43 -8.57
N VAL A 128 -9.05 5.06 -7.93
CA VAL A 128 -8.02 6.01 -7.49
C VAL A 128 -7.29 6.61 -8.70
N LYS A 129 -7.23 7.95 -8.75
CA LYS A 129 -6.61 8.66 -9.88
C LYS A 129 -5.08 8.68 -9.83
N ASN A 130 -4.50 9.06 -8.69
CA ASN A 130 -3.06 9.15 -8.51
C ASN A 130 -2.62 8.27 -7.35
N LEU A 131 -1.51 7.55 -7.52
CA LEU A 131 -0.92 6.72 -6.49
C LEU A 131 0.53 7.11 -6.25
N VAL A 132 0.88 7.38 -5.00
CA VAL A 132 2.27 7.51 -4.55
C VAL A 132 2.63 6.27 -3.74
N MET A 133 3.74 5.63 -4.07
CA MET A 133 4.24 4.44 -3.37
C MET A 133 5.76 4.40 -3.43
N SER A 134 6.41 3.66 -2.54
CA SER A 134 7.85 3.42 -2.64
C SER A 134 8.17 2.07 -3.27
N LEU A 135 9.30 1.99 -3.97
CA LEU A 135 9.82 0.76 -4.58
C LEU A 135 10.53 -0.14 -3.55
N TRP A 136 11.05 0.47 -2.48
CA TRP A 136 11.73 -0.20 -1.38
C TRP A 136 11.48 0.54 -0.05
N LYS A 137 11.98 -0.03 1.05
CA LYS A 137 11.91 0.59 2.39
C LYS A 137 12.85 1.79 2.45
N VAL A 138 12.31 2.98 2.64
CA VAL A 138 13.09 4.20 2.95
C VAL A 138 13.11 4.35 4.47
N PRO A 139 14.20 4.82 5.10
CA PRO A 139 14.19 5.04 6.54
C PRO A 139 13.12 6.07 6.94
N ASP A 140 12.59 5.92 8.15
CA ASP A 140 11.40 6.65 8.61
C ASP A 140 11.60 8.17 8.59
N THR A 141 12.80 8.64 8.95
CA THR A 141 13.16 10.06 8.94
C THR A 141 13.01 10.66 7.53
N GLU A 142 13.57 10.02 6.52
CA GLU A 142 13.50 10.48 5.13
C GLU A 142 12.11 10.28 4.52
N THR A 143 11.38 9.24 4.94
CA THR A 143 9.97 9.06 4.56
C THR A 143 9.11 10.22 5.10
N ALA A 144 9.25 10.55 6.38
CA ALA A 144 8.53 11.65 7.00
C ALA A 144 8.89 13.00 6.35
N GLU A 145 10.17 13.22 6.05
CA GLU A 145 10.65 14.42 5.36
C GLU A 145 10.04 14.54 3.95
N PHE A 146 10.07 13.47 3.16
CA PHE A 146 9.46 13.46 1.83
C PHE A 146 7.96 13.76 1.90
N MET A 147 7.23 13.13 2.83
CA MET A 147 5.79 13.33 2.99
C MET A 147 5.47 14.77 3.44
N ALA A 148 6.23 15.32 4.38
CA ALA A 148 6.06 16.71 4.82
C ALA A 148 6.22 17.70 3.66
N LEU A 149 7.28 17.53 2.86
CA LEU A 149 7.51 18.35 1.67
C LEU A 149 6.38 18.18 0.64
N PHE A 150 6.01 16.93 0.34
CA PHE A 150 4.97 16.62 -0.63
C PHE A 150 3.62 17.23 -0.26
N TYR A 151 3.21 17.09 1.00
CA TYR A 151 1.95 17.66 1.48
C TYR A 151 1.99 19.18 1.58
N ASP A 152 3.10 19.78 2.00
CA ASP A 152 3.27 21.24 1.98
C ASP A 152 3.06 21.82 0.57
N HIS A 153 3.60 21.15 -0.47
CA HIS A 153 3.36 21.53 -1.86
C HIS A 153 1.90 21.34 -2.30
N ILE A 154 1.23 20.27 -1.89
CA ILE A 154 -0.20 20.05 -2.16
C ILE A 154 -1.05 21.17 -1.53
N PHE A 155 -0.77 21.54 -0.28
CA PHE A 155 -1.52 22.60 0.42
C PHE A 155 -1.30 23.98 -0.20
N LYS A 156 -0.19 24.19 -0.90
CA LYS A 156 0.08 25.39 -1.73
C LYS A 156 -0.64 25.37 -3.09
N GLN A 157 -1.62 24.49 -3.28
CA GLN A 157 -2.45 24.37 -4.49
C GLN A 157 -1.66 23.99 -5.75
N GLN A 158 -0.51 23.33 -5.60
CA GLN A 158 0.20 22.75 -6.73
C GLN A 158 -0.50 21.46 -7.19
N THR A 159 -0.25 21.06 -8.45
CA THR A 159 -0.74 19.76 -8.91
C THR A 159 -0.02 18.64 -8.15
N ILE A 160 -0.63 17.45 -8.07
CA ILE A 160 -0.01 16.27 -7.44
C ILE A 160 1.34 15.94 -8.10
N ALA A 161 1.41 16.10 -9.43
CA ALA A 161 2.62 15.86 -10.20
C ALA A 161 3.74 16.82 -9.84
N ASP A 162 3.43 18.13 -9.81
CA ASP A 162 4.41 19.16 -9.48
C ASP A 162 4.87 19.05 -8.02
N SER A 163 3.92 18.78 -7.11
CA SER A 163 4.20 18.58 -5.68
C SER A 163 5.15 17.42 -5.46
N PHE A 164 4.93 16.31 -6.15
CA PHE A 164 5.80 15.13 -6.08
C PHE A 164 7.20 15.44 -6.62
N GLN A 165 7.29 16.10 -7.78
CA GLN A 165 8.57 16.45 -8.39
C GLN A 165 9.36 17.45 -7.54
N ALA A 166 8.67 18.43 -6.93
CA ALA A 166 9.30 19.41 -6.05
C ALA A 166 9.85 18.77 -4.76
N ALA A 167 9.07 17.88 -4.12
CA ALA A 167 9.51 17.11 -2.97
C ALA A 167 10.72 16.21 -3.32
N GLN A 168 10.65 15.48 -4.43
CA GLN A 168 11.75 14.63 -4.89
C GLN A 168 13.01 15.43 -5.24
N SER A 169 12.87 16.60 -5.87
CA SER A 169 14.00 17.49 -6.20
C SER A 169 14.69 18.03 -4.94
N THR A 170 13.90 18.44 -3.94
CA THR A 170 14.42 18.88 -2.64
C THR A 170 15.19 17.76 -1.94
N MET A 171 14.61 16.56 -1.86
CA MET A 171 15.27 15.39 -1.28
C MET A 171 16.53 14.99 -2.06
N LYS A 172 16.50 15.03 -3.40
CA LYS A 172 17.66 14.76 -4.26
C LYS A 172 18.80 15.74 -4.02
N ASN A 173 18.51 17.01 -3.77
CA ASN A 173 19.54 18.01 -3.48
C ASN A 173 20.18 17.79 -2.11
N LYS A 174 19.38 17.42 -1.10
CA LYS A 174 19.85 17.13 0.26
C LYS A 174 20.63 15.82 0.35
N TYR A 175 20.11 14.75 -0.25
CA TYR A 175 20.66 13.40 -0.23
C TYR A 175 21.30 13.02 -1.58
N ARG A 176 22.02 13.96 -2.20
CA ARG A 176 22.57 13.79 -3.56
C ARG A 176 23.44 12.55 -3.73
N ASN A 177 24.20 12.20 -2.69
CA ASN A 177 25.13 11.07 -2.69
C ASN A 177 24.46 9.75 -2.25
N ASP A 178 23.18 9.78 -1.88
CA ASP A 178 22.45 8.61 -1.40
C ASP A 178 21.05 8.51 -2.05
N PRO A 179 20.98 8.02 -3.31
CA PRO A 179 19.71 7.81 -4.03
C PRO A 179 18.73 6.89 -3.33
N TYR A 180 19.20 6.00 -2.46
CA TYR A 180 18.34 5.08 -1.71
C TYR A 180 17.29 5.84 -0.88
N LYS A 181 17.64 7.05 -0.41
CA LYS A 181 16.80 7.90 0.44
C LYS A 181 15.72 8.71 -0.28
N TRP A 182 15.84 8.91 -1.60
CA TRP A 182 14.93 9.81 -2.33
C TRP A 182 14.36 9.25 -3.63
N ALA A 183 15.04 8.27 -4.25
CA ALA A 183 14.63 7.69 -5.53
C ALA A 183 13.61 6.55 -5.38
N ALA A 184 13.25 6.19 -4.15
CA ALA A 184 12.33 5.09 -3.88
C ALA A 184 10.89 5.41 -4.27
N PHE A 185 10.45 6.66 -4.08
CA PHE A 185 9.07 7.04 -4.32
C PHE A 185 8.80 7.17 -5.82
N ILE A 186 7.63 6.69 -6.23
CA ILE A 186 7.09 6.83 -7.59
C ILE A 186 5.67 7.38 -7.53
N LEU A 187 5.29 8.11 -8.57
CA LEU A 187 3.93 8.59 -8.80
C LEU A 187 3.35 7.91 -10.03
N VAL A 188 2.27 7.16 -9.83
CA VAL A 188 1.50 6.48 -10.87
C VAL A 188 0.22 7.28 -11.15
N ARG A 189 -0.09 7.50 -12.43
CA ARG A 189 -1.22 8.32 -12.90
C ARG A 189 -2.02 7.58 -13.96
#